data_AF-A0A0M0TCH8-F1
#
_entry.id   AF-A0A0M0TCH8-F1
#
_cell.length_a   1.000
_cell.length_b   1.000
_cell.length_c   1.000
_cell.angle_alpha   90.00
_cell.angle_beta   90.00
_cell.angle_gamma   90.00
#
_symmetry.space_group_name_H-M   'P 1'
#
loop_
_entity.id
_entity.type
_entity.pdbx_description
1 polymer ?
#
loop_
_entity_poly.entity_id
_entity_poly.type
_entity_poly.pdbx_seq_one_letter_code
_entity_poly.pdbx_strand_id
1 'polypeptide(L)'
;MQNFTTQTSTIPHIIEAEMVSQNELCRISDNADALRSKAMELTDSWEGVMFALTHEEIENIALAVGFIPEVASKIHHEIKSLSYAKIQSNTGSDSLATKHNMDISLLALRGVTDFDRALSHVNDSNLEEILDENQEIFQKIRNALPAYEARMNFRPETASAVLKSLGAEISPELLYKICPKYHTTSVIDLENRKGVSTEFIRCVTLTLGTTVC
;
A
#
# COMPACT_ATOMS: atom_id res chain seq x y z
N MET A 1 25.82 -39.54 19.09
CA MET A 1 24.59 -38.74 19.31
C MET A 1 24.90 -37.31 18.87
N GLN A 2 24.46 -36.94 17.67
CA GLN A 2 24.51 -35.56 17.19
C GLN A 2 23.08 -35.17 16.84
N ASN A 3 22.49 -34.31 17.68
CA ASN A 3 21.20 -33.70 17.42
C ASN A 3 21.44 -32.51 16.50
N PHE A 4 21.13 -32.68 15.22
CA PHE A 4 20.89 -31.54 14.33
C PHE A 4 19.44 -31.09 14.56
N THR A 5 19.25 -30.12 15.44
CA THR A 5 18.03 -29.30 15.44
C THR A 5 18.05 -28.47 14.18
N THR A 6 17.35 -28.93 13.15
CA THR A 6 16.91 -28.13 12.01
C THR A 6 16.07 -26.97 12.55
N GLN A 7 16.68 -25.79 12.67
CA GLN A 7 15.93 -24.54 12.60
C GLN A 7 15.36 -24.47 11.18
N THR A 8 14.13 -24.92 11.01
CA THR A 8 13.31 -24.48 9.89
C THR A 8 13.14 -22.98 10.02
N SER A 9 14.01 -22.23 9.33
CA SER A 9 13.72 -20.87 8.93
C SER A 9 12.51 -20.95 8.01
N THR A 10 11.33 -20.78 8.59
CA THR A 10 10.10 -20.55 7.81
C THR A 10 10.24 -19.14 7.26
N ILE A 11 10.84 -19.03 6.08
CA ILE A 11 10.65 -17.86 5.23
C ILE A 11 9.12 -17.72 5.11
N PRO A 12 8.52 -16.60 5.52
CA PRO A 12 7.08 -16.43 5.40
C PRO A 12 6.72 -16.60 3.93
N HIS A 13 6.00 -17.67 3.62
CA HIS A 13 5.58 -17.95 2.26
C HIS A 13 4.52 -16.91 1.91
N ILE A 14 4.90 -15.94 1.08
CA ILE A 14 3.97 -14.93 0.59
C ILE A 14 2.91 -15.61 -0.26
N ILE A 15 1.67 -15.18 -0.05
CA ILE A 15 0.49 -15.73 -0.68
C ILE A 15 0.07 -14.79 -1.80
N GLU A 16 -0.06 -15.34 -3.01
CA GLU A 16 -0.65 -14.62 -4.13
C GLU A 16 -2.09 -14.21 -3.80
N ALA A 17 -2.51 -13.01 -4.20
CA ALA A 17 -3.83 -12.49 -3.80
C ALA A 17 -5.00 -13.39 -4.24
N GLU A 18 -4.86 -14.11 -5.36
CA GLU A 18 -5.87 -15.05 -5.83
C GLU A 18 -5.99 -16.31 -4.96
N MET A 19 -4.94 -16.64 -4.19
CA MET A 19 -4.93 -17.77 -3.26
C MET A 19 -5.46 -17.42 -1.87
N VAL A 20 -5.64 -16.12 -1.58
CA VAL A 20 -6.24 -15.68 -0.31
C VAL A 20 -7.72 -16.05 -0.35
N SER A 21 -8.16 -16.89 0.58
CA SER A 21 -9.57 -17.25 0.74
C SER A 21 -10.23 -16.36 1.80
N GLN A 22 -11.54 -16.53 1.99
CA GLN A 22 -12.26 -15.78 3.02
C GLN A 22 -11.77 -16.08 4.45
N ASN A 23 -11.20 -17.26 4.70
CA ASN A 23 -10.70 -17.62 6.03
C ASN A 23 -9.47 -16.80 6.41
N GLU A 24 -8.65 -16.39 5.44
CA GLU A 24 -7.45 -15.59 5.65
C GLU A 24 -7.76 -14.11 5.96
N LEU A 25 -9.01 -13.66 5.83
CA LEU A 25 -9.43 -12.32 6.27
C LEU A 25 -9.13 -12.08 7.76
N CYS A 26 -9.11 -13.13 8.58
CA CYS A 26 -8.76 -13.03 9.99
C CYS A 26 -7.34 -12.48 10.22
N ARG A 27 -6.44 -12.53 9.22
CA ARG A 27 -5.10 -11.94 9.33
C ARG A 27 -5.13 -10.46 9.63
N ILE A 28 -6.19 -9.74 9.22
CA ILE A 28 -6.35 -8.33 9.55
C ILE A 28 -6.59 -8.18 11.07
N SER A 29 -7.51 -8.95 11.64
CA SER A 29 -7.76 -8.91 13.09
C SER A 29 -6.60 -9.47 13.90
N ASP A 30 -5.95 -10.53 13.42
CA ASP A 30 -4.84 -11.21 14.11
C ASP A 30 -3.61 -10.31 14.21
N ASN A 31 -3.43 -9.37 13.27
CA ASN A 31 -2.33 -8.40 13.25
C ASN A 31 -2.77 -6.98 13.66
N ALA A 32 -3.94 -6.81 14.27
CA ALA A 32 -4.58 -5.50 14.40
C ALA A 32 -3.71 -4.41 15.05
N ASP A 33 -2.92 -4.73 16.08
CA ASP A 33 -2.03 -3.75 16.73
C ASP A 33 -0.89 -3.31 15.81
N ALA A 34 -0.24 -4.26 15.14
CA ALA A 34 0.82 -3.97 14.17
C ALA A 34 0.28 -3.16 13.00
N LEU A 35 -0.90 -3.51 12.50
CA LEU A 35 -1.58 -2.80 11.43
C LEU A 35 -1.92 -1.36 11.81
N ARG A 36 -2.48 -1.13 13.01
CA ARG A 36 -2.78 0.22 13.51
C ARG A 36 -1.51 1.05 13.68
N SER A 37 -0.48 0.48 14.28
CA SER A 37 0.81 1.16 14.47
C SER A 37 1.40 1.57 13.13
N LYS A 38 1.41 0.65 12.15
CA LYS A 38 1.96 0.94 10.84
C LYS A 38 1.14 1.95 10.04
N ALA A 39 -0.19 1.89 10.15
CA ALA A 39 -1.06 2.89 9.55
C ALA A 39 -0.84 4.30 10.14
N MET A 40 -0.46 4.44 11.42
CA MET A 40 -0.08 5.74 11.99
C MET A 40 1.22 6.26 11.38
N GLU A 41 2.24 5.42 11.25
CA GLU A 41 3.50 5.80 10.61
C GLU A 41 3.32 6.19 9.13
N LEU A 42 2.44 5.47 8.41
CA LEU A 42 2.06 5.85 7.05
C LEU A 42 1.34 7.20 7.01
N THR A 43 0.45 7.48 7.95
CA THR A 43 -0.17 8.82 8.05
C THR A 43 0.88 9.91 8.24
N ASP A 44 1.88 9.69 9.09
CA ASP A 44 2.99 10.65 9.27
C ASP A 44 3.83 10.79 7.99
N SER A 45 4.05 9.69 7.27
CA SER A 45 4.74 9.67 5.97
C SER A 45 3.98 10.45 4.89
N TRP A 46 2.64 10.50 5.00
CA TRP A 46 1.74 11.33 4.19
C TRP A 46 1.54 12.75 4.75
N GLU A 47 2.45 13.23 5.59
CA GLU A 47 2.41 14.57 6.20
C GLU A 47 1.12 14.82 7.03
N GLY A 48 0.59 13.76 7.65
CA GLY A 48 -0.61 13.80 8.47
C GLY A 48 -1.93 13.75 7.69
N VAL A 49 -1.89 13.63 6.36
CA VAL A 49 -3.09 13.60 5.53
C VAL A 49 -3.76 12.23 5.63
N MET A 50 -5.05 12.22 5.97
CA MET A 50 -5.86 11.00 6.02
C MET A 50 -6.82 10.95 4.83
N PHE A 51 -6.81 9.84 4.11
CA PHE A 51 -7.72 9.62 2.99
C PHE A 51 -8.71 8.52 3.35
N ALA A 52 -9.94 8.88 3.67
CA ALA A 52 -11.01 7.92 3.84
C ALA A 52 -11.38 7.31 2.49
N LEU A 53 -11.62 6.01 2.48
CA LEU A 53 -12.07 5.26 1.30
C LEU A 53 -13.44 4.65 1.57
N THR A 54 -14.26 4.66 0.54
CA THR A 54 -15.54 3.96 0.50
C THR A 54 -15.34 2.47 0.27
N HIS A 55 -16.42 1.71 0.46
CA HIS A 55 -16.45 0.29 0.15
C HIS A 55 -16.07 -0.02 -1.31
N GLU A 56 -16.70 0.69 -2.25
CA GLU A 56 -16.48 0.53 -3.69
C GLU A 56 -15.03 0.83 -4.09
N GLU A 57 -14.42 1.88 -3.52
CA GLU A 57 -13.03 2.22 -3.79
C GLU A 57 -12.06 1.12 -3.32
N ILE A 58 -12.25 0.57 -2.11
CA ILE A 58 -11.41 -0.51 -1.59
C ILE A 58 -11.61 -1.80 -2.39
N GLU A 59 -12.85 -2.15 -2.73
CA GLU A 59 -13.16 -3.34 -3.52
C GLU A 59 -12.50 -3.27 -4.91
N ASN A 60 -12.64 -2.13 -5.61
CA ASN A 60 -12.01 -1.92 -6.91
C ASN A 60 -10.48 -2.04 -6.85
N ILE A 61 -9.85 -1.47 -5.82
CA ILE A 61 -8.41 -1.55 -5.62
C ILE A 61 -7.99 -2.99 -5.30
N ALA A 62 -8.72 -3.69 -4.43
CA ALA A 62 -8.44 -5.08 -4.07
C ALA A 62 -8.51 -6.02 -5.28
N LEU A 63 -9.53 -5.85 -6.14
CA LEU A 63 -9.64 -6.56 -7.40
C LEU A 63 -8.47 -6.24 -8.33
N ALA A 64 -8.07 -4.97 -8.43
CA ALA A 64 -6.96 -4.54 -9.27
C ALA A 64 -5.61 -5.15 -8.86
N VAL A 65 -5.40 -5.38 -7.56
CA VAL A 65 -4.20 -6.07 -7.04
C VAL A 65 -4.37 -7.60 -6.97
N GLY A 66 -5.45 -8.16 -7.54
CA GLY A 66 -5.61 -9.59 -7.80
C GLY A 66 -6.35 -10.40 -6.74
N PHE A 67 -7.01 -9.79 -5.75
CA PHE A 67 -7.89 -10.55 -4.84
C PHE A 67 -9.14 -11.02 -5.58
N ILE A 68 -9.62 -12.21 -5.26
CA ILE A 68 -10.89 -12.71 -5.81
C ILE A 68 -12.09 -11.88 -5.28
N PRO A 69 -13.19 -11.76 -6.04
CA PRO A 69 -14.34 -10.93 -5.67
C PRO A 69 -14.92 -11.24 -4.28
N GLU A 70 -14.94 -12.52 -3.90
CA GLU A 70 -15.45 -13.00 -2.62
C GLU A 70 -14.65 -12.50 -1.41
N VAL A 71 -13.37 -12.17 -1.62
CA VAL A 71 -12.47 -11.60 -0.60
C VAL A 71 -12.48 -10.08 -0.71
N ALA A 72 -12.33 -9.53 -1.92
CA ALA A 72 -12.29 -8.08 -2.18
C ALA A 72 -13.49 -7.34 -1.56
N SER A 73 -14.70 -7.88 -1.75
CA SER A 73 -15.95 -7.34 -1.20
C SER A 73 -16.03 -7.34 0.34
N LYS A 74 -15.12 -8.01 1.05
CA LYS A 74 -15.12 -8.08 2.52
C LYS A 74 -14.02 -7.24 3.17
N ILE A 75 -12.95 -6.91 2.43
CA ILE A 75 -11.77 -6.22 2.95
C ILE A 75 -12.12 -4.89 3.64
N HIS A 76 -13.01 -4.09 3.07
CA HIS A 76 -13.42 -2.81 3.68
C HIS A 76 -14.01 -2.99 5.09
N HIS A 77 -14.80 -4.04 5.33
CA HIS A 77 -15.37 -4.31 6.64
C HIS A 77 -14.28 -4.65 7.66
N GLU A 78 -13.35 -5.53 7.28
CA GLU A 78 -12.24 -5.94 8.14
C GLU A 78 -11.33 -4.75 8.49
N ILE A 79 -11.01 -3.91 7.50
CA ILE A 79 -10.22 -2.69 7.72
C ILE A 79 -10.94 -1.74 8.69
N LYS A 80 -12.25 -1.52 8.52
CA LYS A 80 -13.03 -0.67 9.45
C LYS A 80 -13.00 -1.19 10.89
N SER A 81 -12.98 -2.52 11.07
CA SER A 81 -12.95 -3.15 12.39
C SER A 81 -11.71 -2.76 13.20
N LEU A 82 -10.59 -2.47 12.53
CA LEU A 82 -9.35 -2.01 13.15
C LEU A 82 -9.54 -0.72 13.97
N SER A 83 -10.56 0.08 13.65
CA SER A 83 -10.89 1.34 14.32
C SER A 83 -9.70 2.30 14.43
N TYR A 84 -8.85 2.26 13.40
CA TYR A 84 -7.65 3.10 13.25
C TYR A 84 -7.98 4.59 13.25
N ALA A 85 -9.02 4.97 12.52
CA ALA A 85 -9.49 6.35 12.40
C ALA A 85 -11.00 6.38 12.57
N LYS A 86 -11.53 7.51 13.04
CA LYS A 86 -12.97 7.72 13.18
C LYS A 86 -13.37 9.07 12.62
N ILE A 87 -14.51 9.14 11.95
CA ILE A 87 -15.18 10.41 11.69
C ILE A 87 -15.92 10.85 12.95
N GLN A 88 -15.82 12.12 13.31
CA GLN A 88 -16.69 12.73 14.32
C GLN A 88 -17.73 13.57 13.59
N SER A 89 -19.00 13.19 13.74
CA SER A 89 -20.13 13.95 13.21
C SER A 89 -21.16 14.22 14.30
N ASN A 90 -22.12 15.09 14.00
CA ASN A 90 -23.24 15.37 14.91
C ASN A 90 -24.14 14.15 15.16
N THR A 91 -24.04 13.08 14.36
CA THR A 91 -24.85 11.85 14.49
C THR A 91 -24.11 10.70 15.14
N GLY A 92 -22.85 10.89 15.54
CA GLY A 92 -22.03 9.89 16.23
C GLY A 92 -20.63 9.77 15.66
N SER A 93 -19.89 8.76 16.12
CA SER A 93 -18.59 8.39 15.58
C SER A 93 -18.67 7.06 14.83
N ASP A 94 -18.12 7.01 13.63
CA ASP A 94 -17.98 5.77 12.86
C ASP A 94 -16.51 5.56 12.48
N SER A 95 -16.07 4.30 12.47
CA SER A 95 -14.71 3.94 12.07
C SER A 95 -14.55 4.09 10.56
N LEU A 96 -13.36 4.52 10.13
CA LEU A 96 -13.02 4.74 8.73
C LEU A 96 -12.02 3.68 8.25
N ALA A 97 -12.22 3.22 7.02
CA ALA A 97 -11.15 2.62 6.24
C ALA A 97 -10.41 3.75 5.52
N THR A 98 -9.08 3.67 5.51
CA THR A 98 -8.20 4.68 4.91
C THR A 98 -7.21 4.04 3.95
N LYS A 99 -6.56 4.84 3.10
CA LYS A 99 -5.47 4.33 2.24
C LYS A 99 -4.37 3.64 3.06
N HIS A 100 -4.06 4.21 4.23
CA HIS A 100 -2.96 3.79 5.08
C HIS A 100 -3.19 2.41 5.68
N ASN A 101 -4.37 2.18 6.26
CA ASN A 101 -4.69 0.86 6.80
C ASN A 101 -5.08 -0.15 5.71
N MET A 102 -5.51 0.30 4.52
CA MET A 102 -5.67 -0.57 3.36
C MET A 102 -4.33 -1.15 2.90
N ASP A 103 -3.29 -0.33 2.66
CA ASP A 103 -1.98 -0.79 2.17
C ASP A 103 -1.43 -1.96 2.97
N ILE A 104 -1.33 -1.74 4.27
CA ILE A 104 -0.81 -2.71 5.24
C ILE A 104 -1.73 -3.92 5.40
N SER A 105 -3.05 -3.76 5.24
CA SER A 105 -3.99 -4.88 5.30
C SER A 105 -3.85 -5.79 4.07
N LEU A 106 -3.67 -5.21 2.88
CA LEU A 106 -3.44 -5.99 1.66
C LEU A 106 -2.12 -6.77 1.74
N LEU A 107 -1.07 -6.20 2.33
CA LEU A 107 0.18 -6.90 2.65
C LEU A 107 -0.03 -8.04 3.65
N ALA A 108 -0.77 -7.79 4.74
CA ALA A 108 -1.05 -8.79 5.76
C ALA A 108 -1.86 -9.98 5.22
N LEU A 109 -2.85 -9.71 4.35
CA LEU A 109 -3.60 -10.75 3.67
C LEU A 109 -2.70 -11.64 2.81
N ARG A 110 -1.66 -11.06 2.20
CA ARG A 110 -0.61 -11.79 1.45
C ARG A 110 0.41 -12.48 2.36
N GLY A 111 0.22 -12.46 3.68
CA GLY A 111 1.05 -13.17 4.65
C GLY A 111 2.26 -12.38 5.17
N VAL A 112 2.37 -11.09 4.84
CA VAL A 112 3.43 -10.23 5.38
C VAL A 112 3.16 -9.95 6.86
N THR A 113 4.15 -10.24 7.71
CA THR A 113 4.09 -9.97 9.16
C THR A 113 5.13 -8.94 9.62
N ASP A 114 6.18 -8.70 8.84
CA ASP A 114 7.20 -7.68 9.09
C ASP A 114 7.02 -6.53 8.08
N PHE A 115 6.15 -5.57 8.43
CA PHE A 115 5.78 -4.46 7.53
C PHE A 115 6.93 -3.46 7.30
N ASP A 116 7.91 -3.38 8.21
CA ASP A 116 9.05 -2.48 8.09
C ASP A 116 10.04 -2.93 7.01
N ARG A 117 9.96 -4.21 6.62
CA ARG A 117 10.85 -4.84 5.63
C ARG A 117 10.12 -5.39 4.41
N ALA A 118 8.82 -5.12 4.30
CA ALA A 118 7.97 -5.65 3.24
C ALA A 118 8.55 -5.39 1.84
N LEU A 119 9.16 -4.23 1.64
CA LEU A 119 9.77 -3.79 0.38
C LEU A 119 11.29 -3.63 0.46
N SER A 120 11.94 -4.34 1.38
CA SER A 120 13.40 -4.23 1.60
C SER A 120 14.27 -4.68 0.41
N HIS A 121 13.70 -5.43 -0.54
CA HIS A 121 14.34 -5.78 -1.80
C HIS A 121 14.32 -4.64 -2.83
N VAL A 122 13.52 -3.59 -2.63
CA VAL A 122 13.32 -2.50 -3.59
C VAL A 122 14.22 -1.31 -3.25
N ASN A 123 14.93 -0.81 -4.26
CA ASN A 123 15.79 0.37 -4.15
C ASN A 123 15.93 1.09 -5.51
N ASP A 124 16.69 2.17 -5.55
CA ASP A 124 16.90 2.97 -6.76
C ASP A 124 17.39 2.18 -7.98
N SER A 125 18.14 1.10 -7.79
CA SER A 125 18.74 0.35 -8.90
C SER A 125 17.77 -0.59 -9.62
N ASN A 126 16.68 -1.00 -8.96
CA ASN A 126 15.74 -1.99 -9.50
C ASN A 126 14.28 -1.51 -9.59
N LEU A 127 13.95 -0.34 -9.02
CA LEU A 127 12.57 0.17 -9.04
C LEU A 127 11.96 0.22 -10.45
N GLU A 128 12.68 0.80 -11.42
CA GLU A 128 12.17 0.92 -12.79
C GLU A 128 11.95 -0.43 -13.45
N GLU A 129 12.88 -1.38 -13.24
CA GLU A 129 12.77 -2.75 -13.77
C GLU A 129 11.54 -3.46 -13.21
N ILE A 130 11.37 -3.43 -11.88
CA ILE A 130 10.20 -4.04 -11.22
C ILE A 130 8.90 -3.43 -11.73
N LEU A 131 8.83 -2.11 -11.86
CA LEU A 131 7.62 -1.44 -12.35
C LEU A 131 7.36 -1.73 -13.84
N ASP A 132 8.40 -1.87 -14.66
CA ASP A 132 8.28 -2.22 -16.08
C ASP A 132 7.80 -3.68 -16.26
N GLU A 133 8.32 -4.61 -15.45
CA GLU A 133 7.85 -6.01 -15.43
C GLU A 133 6.41 -6.15 -14.95
N ASN A 134 5.95 -5.25 -14.07
CA ASN A 134 4.62 -5.26 -13.48
C ASN A 134 3.69 -4.17 -14.08
N GLN A 135 3.97 -3.72 -15.30
CA GLN A 135 3.24 -2.61 -15.93
C GLN A 135 1.73 -2.88 -16.07
N GLU A 136 1.31 -4.12 -16.31
CA GLU A 136 -0.11 -4.48 -16.39
C GLU A 136 -0.84 -4.22 -15.07
N ILE A 137 -0.23 -4.65 -13.95
CA ILE A 137 -0.78 -4.48 -12.61
C ILE A 137 -0.81 -2.98 -12.25
N PHE A 138 0.25 -2.25 -12.58
CA PHE A 138 0.31 -0.80 -12.39
C PHE A 138 -0.87 -0.10 -13.08
N GLN A 139 -1.17 -0.43 -14.35
CA GLN A 139 -2.28 0.18 -15.07
C GLN A 139 -3.65 -0.26 -14.54
N LYS A 140 -3.81 -1.52 -14.12
CA LYS A 140 -5.03 -1.98 -13.45
C LYS A 140 -5.31 -1.18 -12.19
N ILE A 141 -4.30 -1.01 -11.34
CA ILE A 141 -4.38 -0.20 -10.12
C ILE A 141 -4.78 1.23 -10.48
N ARG A 142 -4.06 1.86 -11.41
CA ARG A 142 -4.34 3.23 -11.84
C ARG A 142 -5.79 3.44 -12.25
N ASN A 143 -6.36 2.51 -13.01
CA ASN A 143 -7.75 2.58 -13.46
C ASN A 143 -8.78 2.37 -12.33
N ALA A 144 -8.37 1.70 -11.25
CA ALA A 144 -9.21 1.47 -10.07
C ALA A 144 -9.14 2.63 -9.05
N LEU A 145 -8.14 3.50 -9.14
CA LEU A 145 -7.98 4.62 -8.21
C LEU A 145 -9.02 5.72 -8.46
N PRO A 146 -9.47 6.43 -7.40
CA PRO A 146 -10.38 7.56 -7.56
C PRO A 146 -9.78 8.69 -8.42
N ALA A 147 -10.58 9.26 -9.32
CA ALA A 147 -10.12 10.28 -10.27
C ALA A 147 -9.57 11.58 -9.64
N TYR A 148 -9.82 11.83 -8.36
CA TYR A 148 -9.26 12.98 -7.65
C TYR A 148 -7.75 12.80 -7.36
N GLU A 149 -7.25 11.55 -7.30
CA GLU A 149 -5.85 11.27 -6.98
C GLU A 149 -4.87 11.78 -8.02
N ALA A 150 -5.29 11.85 -9.28
CA ALA A 150 -4.49 12.41 -10.37
C ALA A 150 -4.27 13.93 -10.23
N ARG A 151 -5.07 14.62 -9.39
CA ARG A 151 -5.07 16.08 -9.25
C ARG A 151 -4.38 16.56 -7.97
N MET A 152 -4.18 15.66 -7.01
CA MET A 152 -3.46 15.96 -5.77
C MET A 152 -1.99 15.64 -5.99
N ASN A 153 -1.11 16.57 -5.61
CA ASN A 153 0.33 16.40 -5.75
C ASN A 153 0.99 16.51 -4.39
N PHE A 154 1.95 15.64 -4.14
CA PHE A 154 2.80 15.67 -2.96
C PHE A 154 4.25 15.86 -3.38
N ARG A 155 5.08 16.29 -2.44
CA ARG A 155 6.52 16.36 -2.65
C ARG A 155 7.06 14.96 -2.96
N PRO A 156 8.07 14.80 -3.83
CA PRO A 156 8.71 13.50 -4.05
C PRO A 156 9.28 12.89 -2.76
N GLU A 157 9.62 13.73 -1.77
CA GLU A 157 10.01 13.32 -0.42
C GLU A 157 8.89 12.59 0.32
N THR A 158 7.62 12.98 0.13
CA THR A 158 6.47 12.26 0.69
C THR A 158 6.39 10.85 0.08
N ALA A 159 6.54 10.75 -1.24
CA ALA A 159 6.52 9.46 -1.94
C ALA A 159 7.66 8.54 -1.44
N SER A 160 8.87 9.09 -1.31
CA SER A 160 10.02 8.40 -0.75
C SER A 160 9.80 7.98 0.71
N ALA A 161 9.22 8.84 1.55
CA ALA A 161 8.91 8.53 2.95
C ALA A 161 7.90 7.38 3.07
N VAL A 162 6.83 7.38 2.27
CA VAL A 162 5.84 6.30 2.22
C VAL A 162 6.51 4.96 1.88
N LEU A 163 7.34 4.93 0.84
CA LEU A 163 8.03 3.72 0.41
C LEU A 163 9.08 3.26 1.44
N LYS A 164 9.79 4.21 2.05
CA LYS A 164 10.75 3.96 3.13
C LYS A 164 10.10 3.38 4.38
N SER A 165 8.89 3.82 4.73
CA SER A 165 8.14 3.23 5.84
C SER A 165 7.92 1.73 5.61
N LEU A 166 7.79 1.28 4.36
CA LEU A 166 7.62 -0.13 4.01
C LEU A 166 8.96 -0.85 3.76
N GLY A 167 10.10 -0.19 3.99
CA GLY A 167 11.44 -0.76 3.87
C GLY A 167 12.16 -0.48 2.55
N ALA A 168 11.54 0.21 1.59
CA ALA A 168 12.19 0.51 0.30
C ALA A 168 13.08 1.77 0.38
N GLU A 169 14.32 1.66 -0.07
CA GLU A 169 15.26 2.79 -0.10
C GLU A 169 15.29 3.44 -1.49
N ILE A 170 14.32 4.35 -1.72
CA ILE A 170 14.15 5.02 -3.01
C ILE A 170 14.33 6.53 -2.85
N SER A 171 15.14 7.14 -3.72
CA SER A 171 15.38 8.58 -3.70
C SER A 171 14.18 9.38 -4.25
N PRO A 172 13.88 10.55 -3.65
CA PRO A 172 12.85 11.46 -4.17
C PRO A 172 13.06 11.86 -5.63
N GLU A 173 14.32 12.06 -6.04
CA GLU A 173 14.64 12.49 -7.41
C GLU A 173 14.32 11.40 -8.44
N LEU A 174 14.56 10.13 -8.12
CA LEU A 174 14.18 9.03 -9.01
C LEU A 174 12.66 8.99 -9.18
N LEU A 175 11.90 9.06 -8.09
CA LEU A 175 10.43 9.05 -8.12
C LEU A 175 9.86 10.20 -8.96
N TYR A 176 10.42 11.40 -8.81
CA TYR A 176 10.05 12.54 -9.63
C TYR A 176 10.35 12.30 -11.12
N LYS A 177 11.55 11.82 -11.43
CA LYS A 177 12.02 11.59 -12.81
C LYS A 177 11.18 10.55 -13.54
N ILE A 178 10.79 9.46 -12.88
CA ILE A 178 10.09 8.34 -13.53
C ILE A 178 8.58 8.52 -13.56
N CYS A 179 8.00 9.43 -12.76
CA CYS A 179 6.55 9.64 -12.71
C CYS A 179 5.91 9.84 -14.10
N PRO A 180 6.44 10.68 -15.01
CA PRO A 180 5.88 10.81 -16.36
C PRO A 180 5.95 9.55 -17.23
N LYS A 181 6.94 8.67 -17.01
CA LYS A 181 7.12 7.40 -17.75
C LYS A 181 5.90 6.48 -17.56
N TYR A 182 5.29 6.51 -16.38
CA TYR A 182 4.15 5.68 -16.02
C TYR A 182 2.79 6.34 -16.28
N HIS A 183 2.77 7.39 -17.13
CA HIS A 183 1.55 8.11 -17.55
C HIS A 183 0.76 8.75 -16.40
N THR A 184 1.45 9.09 -15.31
CA THR A 184 0.94 9.90 -14.20
C THR A 184 1.54 11.31 -14.25
N THR A 185 1.17 12.18 -13.32
CA THR A 185 1.53 13.61 -13.38
C THR A 185 2.65 13.96 -12.42
N SER A 186 3.67 14.65 -12.94
CA SER A 186 4.63 15.42 -12.14
C SER A 186 4.45 16.91 -12.42
N VAL A 187 4.65 17.75 -11.41
CA VAL A 187 4.47 19.21 -11.52
C VAL A 187 5.68 19.96 -10.96
N ILE A 188 5.85 21.20 -11.43
CA ILE A 188 6.73 22.20 -10.83
C ILE A 188 5.89 23.45 -10.61
N ASP A 189 5.92 24.02 -9.40
CA ASP A 189 5.23 25.27 -9.11
C ASP A 189 6.08 26.51 -9.41
N LEU A 190 5.53 27.70 -9.16
CA LEU A 190 6.22 28.98 -9.39
C LEU A 190 7.47 29.19 -8.51
N GLU A 191 7.62 28.41 -7.44
CA GLU A 191 8.76 28.44 -6.52
C GLU A 191 9.79 27.34 -6.84
N ASN A 192 9.65 26.67 -7.99
CA ASN A 192 10.44 25.52 -8.41
C ASN A 192 10.34 24.30 -7.49
N ARG A 193 9.26 24.19 -6.70
CA ARG A 193 9.00 22.99 -5.90
C ARG A 193 8.43 21.91 -6.80
N LYS A 194 9.01 20.72 -6.70
CA LYS A 194 8.61 19.53 -7.44
C LYS A 194 7.43 18.84 -6.74
N GLY A 195 6.55 18.23 -7.54
CA GLY A 195 5.48 17.38 -7.04
C GLY A 195 5.26 16.16 -7.93
N VAL A 196 4.78 15.08 -7.33
CA VAL A 196 4.27 13.89 -8.00
C VAL A 196 2.82 13.64 -7.57
N SER A 197 1.99 13.14 -8.47
CA SER A 197 0.57 12.91 -8.16
C SER A 197 0.40 11.85 -7.08
N THR A 198 -0.66 11.97 -6.27
CA THR A 198 -1.06 10.91 -5.32
C THR A 198 -1.26 9.61 -6.08
N GLU A 199 -1.92 9.65 -7.23
CA GLU A 199 -2.11 8.49 -8.13
C GLU A 199 -0.79 7.75 -8.41
N PHE A 200 0.31 8.47 -8.72
CA PHE A 200 1.62 7.85 -8.93
C PHE A 200 2.12 7.11 -7.70
N ILE A 201 2.10 7.77 -6.53
CA ILE A 201 2.54 7.17 -5.27
C ILE A 201 1.73 5.89 -4.98
N ARG A 202 0.40 5.95 -5.18
CA ARG A 202 -0.50 4.82 -4.94
C ARG A 202 -0.22 3.65 -5.88
N CYS A 203 -0.07 3.92 -7.18
CA CYS A 203 0.27 2.89 -8.15
C CYS A 203 1.60 2.22 -7.83
N VAL A 204 2.65 2.98 -7.49
CA VAL A 204 3.95 2.43 -7.11
C VAL A 204 3.82 1.58 -5.85
N THR A 205 3.27 2.11 -4.76
CA THR A 205 3.15 1.39 -3.49
C THR A 205 2.37 0.08 -3.64
N LEU A 206 1.22 0.12 -4.30
CA LEU A 206 0.37 -1.06 -4.47
C LEU A 206 0.99 -2.10 -5.43
N THR A 207 1.65 -1.66 -6.50
CA THR A 207 2.35 -2.56 -7.42
C THR A 207 3.50 -3.25 -6.71
N LEU A 208 4.34 -2.51 -5.98
CA LEU A 208 5.43 -3.12 -5.21
C LEU A 208 4.90 -4.08 -4.15
N GLY A 209 3.75 -3.77 -3.55
CA GLY A 209 3.05 -4.66 -2.62
C GLY A 209 2.60 -6.00 -3.22
N THR A 210 2.56 -6.15 -4.56
CA THR A 210 2.32 -7.44 -5.21
C THR A 210 3.61 -8.24 -5.47
N THR A 211 4.78 -7.63 -5.26
CA THR A 211 6.11 -8.19 -5.53
C THR A 211 6.88 -8.57 -4.27
N VAL A 212 6.23 -8.51 -3.11
CA VAL A 212 6.83 -8.88 -1.83
C VAL A 212 7.36 -10.32 -1.89
N CYS A 213 8.56 -10.55 -1.32
CA CYS A 213 9.28 -11.83 -1.31
C CYS A 213 9.52 -12.36 0.10
#